data_AF-A0AAE5X6V0-F1
#
_entry.id   AF-A0AAE5X6V0-F1
#
_cell.length_a   1.000
_cell.length_b   1.000
_cell.length_c   1.000
_cell.angle_alpha   90.00
_cell.angle_beta   90.00
_cell.angle_gamma   90.00
#
_symmetry.space_group_name_H-M   'P 1'
#
loop_
_entity.id
_entity.type
_entity.pdbx_description
1 polymer ?
#
loop_
_entity_poly.entity_id
_entity_poly.type
_entity_poly.pdbx_seq_one_letter_code
_entity_poly.pdbx_strand_id
1 'polypeptide(L)'
;MTRPSYLSKKSLAHELDMAESTVDEMVRRGVLPKPLKLSAGCVRWSWTAVEQALASLGGTAEEDADPYMRGIKNALEVENRRRSK
;
A
#
# COMPACT_ATOMS: atom_id res chain seq x y z
N MET A 1 5.54 -19.23 15.38
CA MET A 1 6.70 -18.91 14.52
C MET A 1 6.94 -17.42 14.59
N THR A 2 8.13 -16.97 14.97
CA THR A 2 8.53 -15.55 14.91
C THR A 2 8.94 -15.20 13.48
N ARG A 3 8.41 -14.10 12.93
CA ARG A 3 8.81 -13.62 11.60
C ARG A 3 10.24 -13.05 11.65
N PRO A 4 11.04 -13.21 10.58
CA PRO A 4 12.33 -12.54 10.49
C PRO A 4 12.14 -11.03 10.42
N SER A 5 12.90 -10.26 11.20
CA SER A 5 12.83 -8.80 11.17
C SER A 5 13.32 -8.21 9.83
N TYR A 6 14.23 -8.92 9.15
CA TYR A 6 14.85 -8.48 7.89
C TYR A 6 14.70 -9.53 6.78
N LEU A 7 13.92 -9.20 5.76
CA LEU A 7 13.56 -10.12 4.69
C LEU A 7 14.47 -9.97 3.48
N SER A 8 14.78 -11.09 2.82
CA SER A 8 15.29 -11.08 1.45
C SER A 8 14.17 -10.67 0.48
N LYS A 9 14.50 -10.31 -0.76
CA LYS A 9 13.48 -10.01 -1.78
C LYS A 9 12.51 -11.18 -1.97
N LYS A 10 13.03 -12.40 -2.11
CA LYS A 10 12.23 -13.64 -2.22
C LYS A 10 11.31 -13.86 -1.03
N SER A 11 11.81 -13.66 0.20
CA SER A 11 11.00 -13.83 1.41
C SER A 11 9.92 -12.76 1.53
N LEU A 12 10.23 -11.52 1.16
CA LEU A 12 9.27 -10.42 1.15
C LEU A 12 8.16 -10.66 0.12
N ALA A 13 8.53 -11.09 -1.09
CA ALA A 13 7.59 -11.45 -2.15
C ALA A 13 6.63 -12.56 -1.71
N HIS A 14 7.15 -13.58 -1.03
CA HIS A 14 6.34 -14.65 -0.46
C HIS A 14 5.40 -14.16 0.66
N GLU A 15 5.88 -13.32 1.59
CA GLU A 15 5.05 -12.80 2.69
C GLU A 15 3.91 -11.90 2.19
N LEU A 16 4.14 -11.17 1.09
CA LEU A 16 3.14 -10.29 0.48
C LEU A 16 2.33 -10.97 -0.65
N ASP A 17 2.54 -12.27 -0.87
CA ASP A 17 1.90 -13.06 -1.93
C ASP A 17 1.96 -12.40 -3.32
N MET A 18 3.17 -12.02 -3.75
CA MET A 18 3.42 -11.38 -5.04
C MET A 18 4.73 -11.84 -5.68
N ALA A 19 4.93 -11.53 -6.96
CA ALA A 19 6.18 -11.80 -7.65
C ALA A 19 7.32 -10.86 -7.18
N GLU A 20 8.58 -11.31 -7.25
CA GLU A 20 9.75 -10.47 -6.91
C GLU A 20 9.84 -9.21 -7.78
N SER A 21 9.41 -9.28 -9.05
CA SER A 21 9.34 -8.12 -9.94
C SER A 21 8.32 -7.09 -9.49
N THR A 22 7.22 -7.51 -8.87
CA THR A 22 6.21 -6.62 -8.30
C THR A 22 6.78 -5.87 -7.09
N VAL A 23 7.57 -6.54 -6.25
CA VAL A 23 8.31 -5.88 -5.16
C VAL A 23 9.22 -4.78 -5.72
N ASP A 24 9.99 -5.07 -6.78
CA ASP A 24 10.86 -4.09 -7.43
C ASP A 24 10.06 -2.90 -7.99
N GLU A 25 8.91 -3.15 -8.61
CA GLU A 25 8.03 -2.10 -9.12
C GLU A 25 7.47 -1.23 -7.98
N MET A 26 7.00 -1.83 -6.89
CA MET A 26 6.45 -1.10 -5.74
C MET A 26 7.52 -0.27 -5.04
N VAL A 27 8.76 -0.76 -4.95
CA VAL A 27 9.91 0.02 -4.45
C VAL A 27 10.22 1.19 -5.40
N ARG A 28 10.24 0.94 -6.71
CA ARG A 28 10.46 1.98 -7.74
C ARG A 28 9.39 3.08 -7.67
N ARG A 29 8.14 2.70 -7.43
CA ARG A 29 6.99 3.61 -7.27
C ARG A 29 6.95 4.31 -5.90
N GLY A 30 7.82 3.94 -4.96
CA GLY A 30 7.86 4.50 -3.62
C GLY A 30 6.77 3.99 -2.68
N VAL A 31 6.05 2.92 -3.08
CA VAL A 31 5.02 2.27 -2.26
C VAL A 31 5.64 1.40 -1.18
N LEU A 32 6.69 0.66 -1.52
CA LEU A 32 7.50 -0.09 -0.55
C LEU A 32 8.80 0.66 -0.26
N PRO A 33 9.36 0.52 0.97
CA PRO A 33 10.61 1.18 1.32
C PRO A 33 11.78 0.66 0.48
N LYS A 34 12.77 1.52 0.27
CA LYS A 34 14.05 1.10 -0.33
C LYS A 34 14.75 0.08 0.56
N PRO A 35 15.42 -0.93 0.00
CA PRO A 35 16.12 -1.91 0.81
C PRO A 35 17.37 -1.34 1.49
N LEU A 36 17.71 -1.90 2.65
CA LEU A 36 19.01 -1.72 3.29
C LEU A 36 20.06 -2.52 2.53
N LYS A 37 21.14 -1.86 2.10
CA LYS A 37 22.29 -2.50 1.47
C LYS A 37 23.30 -2.88 2.56
N LEU A 38 23.52 -4.18 2.77
CA LEU A 38 24.49 -4.69 3.74
C LEU A 38 25.85 -4.96 3.09
N SER A 39 25.84 -5.38 1.82
CA SER A 39 27.04 -5.56 1.01
C SER A 39 26.70 -5.52 -0.49
N ALA A 40 27.70 -5.67 -1.36
CA ALA A 40 27.48 -5.87 -2.79
C ALA A 40 26.67 -7.17 -3.00
N GLY A 41 25.42 -7.04 -3.45
CA GLY A 41 24.52 -8.17 -3.71
C GLY A 41 23.68 -8.63 -2.51
N CYS A 42 23.90 -8.10 -1.31
CA CYS A 42 23.08 -8.42 -0.13
C CYS A 42 22.24 -7.22 0.28
N VAL A 43 20.92 -7.32 0.04
CA VAL A 43 19.95 -6.30 0.40
C VAL A 43 18.81 -6.89 1.22
N ARG A 44 18.27 -6.11 2.15
CA ARG A 44 17.21 -6.54 3.07
C ARG A 44 16.14 -5.48 3.25
N TRP A 45 14.92 -5.94 3.50
CA TRP A 45 13.81 -5.08 3.89
C TRP A 45 13.49 -5.29 5.36
N SER A 46 13.38 -4.19 6.11
CA SER A 46 12.81 -4.24 7.45
C SER A 46 11.31 -4.51 7.34
N TRP A 47 10.83 -5.58 7.96
CA TRP A 47 9.39 -5.91 7.93
C TRP A 47 8.54 -4.80 8.57
N THR A 48 9.02 -4.20 9.66
CA THR A 48 8.32 -3.11 10.34
C THR A 48 8.13 -1.88 9.44
N ALA A 49 9.13 -1.55 8.61
CA ALA A 49 9.03 -0.44 7.67
C ALA A 49 8.08 -0.75 6.51
N VAL A 50 8.02 -2.02 6.09
CA VAL A 50 7.05 -2.48 5.08
C VAL A 50 5.62 -2.35 5.63
N GLU A 51 5.36 -2.85 6.84
CA GLU A 51 4.03 -2.73 7.48
C GLU A 51 3.61 -1.27 7.63
N GLN A 52 4.51 -0.37 8.03
CA GLN A 52 4.23 1.07 8.11
C GLN A 52 3.89 1.67 6.74
N ALA A 53 4.62 1.32 5.68
CA ALA A 53 4.35 1.79 4.33
C ALA A 53 2.99 1.29 3.83
N LEU A 54 2.66 0.02 4.07
CA LEU A 54 1.35 -0.56 3.73
C LEU A 54 0.22 0.06 4.55
N ALA A 55 0.43 0.37 5.82
CA ALA A 55 -0.56 1.08 6.63
C ALA A 55 -0.82 2.48 6.08
N SER A 56 0.21 3.16 5.56
CA SER A 56 0.07 4.51 4.97
C SER A 56 -0.71 4.51 3.65
N LEU A 57 -0.73 3.40 2.91
CA LEU A 57 -1.57 3.23 1.72
C LEU A 57 -3.07 3.29 2.04
N GLY A 58 -3.46 2.86 3.25
CA GLY A 58 -4.85 2.84 3.69
C GLY A 58 -5.53 4.22 3.76
N GLY A 59 -4.76 5.31 3.63
CA GLY A 59 -5.28 6.67 3.47
C GLY A 59 -5.31 7.20 2.04
N THR A 60 -4.83 6.42 1.06
CA THR A 60 -4.69 6.81 -0.37
C THR A 60 -5.53 5.99 -1.34
N ALA A 61 -6.37 5.08 -0.84
CA ALA A 61 -7.56 4.74 -1.59
C ALA A 61 -8.42 6.01 -1.60
N GLU A 62 -8.20 6.87 -2.60
CA GLU A 62 -8.98 8.07 -2.82
C GLU A 62 -10.45 7.64 -3.02
N GLU A 63 -11.20 7.59 -1.92
CA GLU A 63 -12.67 7.54 -1.94
C GLU A 63 -13.28 8.74 -2.70
N ASP A 64 -12.45 9.72 -3.09
CA ASP A 64 -12.81 10.90 -3.88
C ASP A 64 -12.34 10.88 -5.34
N ALA A 65 -11.52 9.91 -5.78
CA ALA A 65 -11.06 9.88 -7.17
C ALA A 65 -11.93 9.03 -8.09
N ASP A 66 -12.75 8.12 -7.56
CA ASP A 66 -13.71 7.38 -8.37
C ASP A 66 -14.90 8.30 -8.74
N PRO A 67 -15.09 8.64 -10.03
CA PRO A 67 -16.23 9.45 -10.49
C PRO A 67 -17.59 8.84 -10.09
N TYR A 68 -17.65 7.51 -9.93
CA TYR A 68 -18.86 6.80 -9.53
C TYR A 68 -19.22 7.08 -8.07
N MET A 69 -18.25 7.00 -7.15
CA MET A 69 -18.46 7.28 -5.72
C MET A 69 -18.85 8.75 -5.49
N ARG A 70 -18.28 9.67 -6.27
CA ARG A 70 -18.65 11.09 -6.25
C ARG A 70 -20.10 11.32 -6.67
N GLY A 71 -20.57 10.60 -7.68
CA GLY A 71 -21.97 10.66 -8.13
C GLY A 71 -22.97 10.24 -7.06
N ILE A 72 -22.65 9.16 -6.32
CA ILE A 72 -23.49 8.66 -5.22
C ILE A 72 -23.58 9.69 -4.09
N LYS A 73 -22.47 10.29 -3.65
CA LYS A 73 -22.45 11.33 -2.62
C LYS A 73 -23.35 12.52 -3.01
N ASN A 74 -23.21 13.02 -4.24
CA ASN A 74 -24.01 14.14 -4.74
C ASN A 74 -25.51 13.81 -4.78
N ALA A 75 -25.88 12.59 -5.18
CA ALA A 75 -27.28 12.16 -5.20
C ALA A 75 -27.89 12.11 -3.78
N LEU A 76 -27.14 11.57 -2.81
CA LEU A 76 -27.56 11.50 -1.41
C LEU A 76 -27.69 12.89 -0.76
N GLU A 77 -26.79 13.83 -1.06
CA GLU A 77 -26.92 15.22 -0.58
C GLU A 77 -28.15 15.93 -1.15
N VAL A 78 -28.44 15.73 -2.43
CA VAL A 78 -29.63 16.30 -3.08
C VAL A 78 -30.92 15.73 -2.48
N GLU A 79 -30.96 14.41 -2.21
CA GLU A 79 -32.06 13.73 -1.54
C GLU A 79 -32.32 14.31 -0.14
N ASN A 80 -31.26 14.44 0.67
CA ASN A 80 -31.37 14.98 2.03
C ASN A 80 -31.84 16.43 2.04
N ARG A 81 -31.34 17.29 1.13
CA ARG A 81 -31.80 18.68 1.02
C ARG A 81 -33.27 18.78 0.62
N ARG A 82 -33.80 17.83 -0.16
CA ARG A 82 -35.22 17.78 -0.53
C ARG A 82 -36.11 17.32 0.62
N ARG A 83 -35.62 16.45 1.50
CA ARG A 83 -36.34 15.96 2.69
C ARG A 83 -36.40 16.96 3.84
N SER A 84 -35.48 17.92 3.91
CA SER A 84 -35.44 18.96 4.96
C SER A 84 -36.27 20.22 4.64
N LYS A 85 -37.11 20.17 3.60
CA LYS A 85 -37.99 21.26 3.16
C LYS A 85 -39.44 20.77 3.13
#